data_AF-A0A494X2Z5-F1
#
_entry.id   AF-A0A494X2Z5-F1
#
_cell.length_a   1.000
_cell.length_b   1.000
_cell.length_c   1.000
_cell.angle_alpha   90.00
_cell.angle_beta   90.00
_cell.angle_gamma   90.00
#
_symmetry.space_group_name_H-M   'P 1'
#
loop_
_entity.id
_entity.type
_entity.pdbx_description
1 polymer ?
#
loop_
_entity_poly.entity_id
_entity_poly.type
_entity_poly.pdbx_seq_one_letter_code
_entity_poly.pdbx_strand_id
1 'polypeptide(L)'
;MKYLRYAGATLLNLIFTGLACLLAPGLALFVQSNGYLPNWLVWFETEDAPIDAGWQGLYFVVPTTLTRWQSILNATGWYYSGTGTPTGFNLYVLRVRWLWRNPAYGFCYWPLGIAYDPTEWVIDTLEHDGATLTLLKAHTIDGRYFAYTDAAGAKYGYKLWWAFDANFNLPATMPLTKGTDNRLPICFTPHL
;
A
#
# COMPACT_ATOMS: atom_id res chain seq x y z
N MET A 1 4.21 27.96 -5.23
CA MET A 1 4.72 27.10 -4.13
C MET A 1 4.06 25.72 -4.05
N LYS A 2 2.75 25.54 -4.36
CA LYS A 2 2.07 24.22 -4.28
C LYS A 2 2.74 23.12 -5.12
N TYR A 3 3.04 23.39 -6.39
CA TYR A 3 3.70 22.42 -7.29
C TYR A 3 5.12 22.03 -6.85
N LEU A 4 5.86 22.96 -6.23
CA LEU A 4 7.19 22.67 -5.66
C LEU A 4 7.11 21.70 -4.49
N ARG A 5 6.07 21.81 -3.64
CA ARG A 5 5.83 20.86 -2.55
C ARG A 5 5.52 19.46 -3.09
N TYR A 6 4.69 19.36 -4.13
CA TYR A 6 4.41 18.07 -4.77
C TYR A 6 5.66 17.47 -5.40
N ALA A 7 6.38 18.23 -6.22
CA ALA A 7 7.61 17.76 -6.85
C ALA A 7 8.65 17.31 -5.82
N GLY A 8 8.83 18.08 -4.73
CA GLY A 8 9.72 17.70 -3.63
C GLY A 8 9.26 16.42 -2.92
N ALA A 9 7.96 16.32 -2.59
CA ALA A 9 7.41 15.12 -1.95
C ALA A 9 7.49 13.88 -2.87
N THR A 10 7.26 14.04 -4.18
CA THR A 10 7.44 12.98 -5.17
C THR A 10 8.90 12.52 -5.22
N LEU A 11 9.85 13.45 -5.28
CA LEU A 11 11.27 13.11 -5.33
C LEU A 11 11.71 12.38 -4.06
N LEU A 12 11.30 12.86 -2.88
CA LEU A 12 11.59 12.20 -1.61
C LEU A 12 10.95 10.81 -1.55
N ASN A 13 9.69 10.66 -1.99
CA ASN A 13 9.04 9.36 -2.07
C ASN A 13 9.80 8.40 -2.99
N LEU A 14 10.24 8.84 -4.17
CA LEU A 14 11.01 7.98 -5.09
C LEU A 14 12.34 7.52 -4.49
N ILE A 15 13.08 8.42 -3.84
CA ILE A 15 14.33 8.08 -3.14
C ILE A 15 14.07 7.05 -2.04
N PHE A 16 13.07 7.29 -1.20
CA PHE A 16 12.76 6.41 -0.07
C PHE A 16 12.16 5.07 -0.53
N THR A 17 11.39 5.07 -1.62
CA THR A 17 10.90 3.87 -2.30
C THR A 17 12.07 3.02 -2.78
N GLY A 18 13.05 3.62 -3.47
CA GLY A 18 14.26 2.93 -3.90
C GLY A 18 15.05 2.33 -2.72
N LEU A 19 15.22 3.11 -1.64
CA LEU A 19 15.85 2.65 -0.42
C LEU A 19 15.07 1.49 0.23
N ALA A 20 13.75 1.59 0.34
CA ALA A 20 12.89 0.56 0.90
C ALA A 20 12.97 -0.73 0.09
N CYS A 21 12.96 -0.64 -1.25
CA CYS A 21 13.11 -1.81 -2.12
C CYS A 21 14.46 -2.49 -1.95
N LEU A 22 15.54 -1.72 -1.81
CA LEU A 22 16.88 -2.24 -1.57
C LEU A 22 16.99 -2.92 -0.20
N LEU A 23 16.38 -2.34 0.83
CA LEU A 23 16.44 -2.84 2.21
C LEU A 23 15.44 -3.97 2.51
N ALA A 24 14.41 -4.16 1.68
CA ALA A 24 13.33 -5.11 1.92
C ALA A 24 13.79 -6.54 2.30
N PRO A 25 14.81 -7.15 1.65
CA PRO A 25 15.36 -8.43 2.07
C PRO A 25 15.86 -8.42 3.53
N GLY A 26 16.58 -7.37 3.94
CA GLY A 26 17.06 -7.23 5.31
C GLY A 26 15.92 -6.95 6.29
N LEU A 27 15.00 -6.06 5.92
CA LEU A 27 13.85 -5.69 6.75
C LEU A 27 12.94 -6.89 7.06
N ALA A 28 12.77 -7.81 6.11
CA ALA A 28 11.95 -9.02 6.30
C ALA A 28 12.42 -9.91 7.46
N LEU A 29 13.71 -9.85 7.82
CA LEU A 29 14.29 -10.58 8.96
C LEU A 29 13.89 -9.99 10.31
N PHE A 30 13.47 -8.72 10.35
CA PHE A 30 13.04 -8.03 11.58
C PHE A 30 11.54 -8.15 11.84
N VAL A 31 10.78 -8.78 10.93
CA VAL A 31 9.32 -8.91 11.08
C VAL A 31 9.00 -9.82 12.25
N GLN A 32 8.29 -9.27 13.22
CA GLN A 32 7.93 -9.92 14.47
C GLN A 32 6.80 -10.96 14.27
N SER A 33 6.46 -11.67 15.34
CA SER A 33 5.39 -12.68 15.33
C SER A 33 3.99 -12.09 15.09
N ASN A 34 3.80 -10.80 15.34
CA ASN A 34 2.56 -10.08 15.03
C ASN A 34 2.48 -9.62 13.56
N GLY A 35 3.50 -9.91 12.75
CA GLY A 35 3.55 -9.55 11.33
C GLY A 35 4.02 -8.12 11.05
N TYR A 36 4.49 -7.36 12.06
CA TYR A 36 4.98 -6.00 11.91
C TYR A 36 6.49 -5.88 12.16
N LEU A 37 7.08 -4.80 11.67
CA LEU A 37 8.42 -4.35 12.01
C LEU A 37 8.43 -3.70 13.41
N PRO A 38 9.62 -3.67 14.07
CA PRO A 38 9.82 -2.83 15.24
C PRO A 38 9.51 -1.36 14.97
N ASN A 39 9.06 -0.62 15.99
CA ASN A 39 8.62 0.78 15.82
C ASN A 39 9.67 1.71 15.18
N TRP A 40 10.95 1.45 15.36
CA TRP A 40 12.01 2.26 14.73
C TRP A 40 12.17 2.00 13.21
N LEU A 41 11.56 0.93 12.69
CA LEU A 41 11.47 0.58 11.26
C LEU A 41 10.08 0.84 10.65
N VAL A 42 9.16 1.48 11.38
CA VAL A 42 7.77 1.70 10.94
C VAL A 42 7.68 2.44 9.59
N TRP A 43 8.70 3.21 9.24
CA TRP A 43 8.82 3.93 7.97
C TRP A 43 8.74 3.04 6.72
N PHE A 44 9.01 1.75 6.85
CA PHE A 44 9.07 0.81 5.73
C PHE A 44 7.86 -0.12 5.61
N GLU A 45 6.96 -0.12 6.58
CA GLU A 45 5.76 -0.97 6.58
C GLU A 45 4.48 -0.19 6.33
N THR A 46 3.41 -0.93 6.10
CA THR A 46 2.04 -0.46 5.94
C THR A 46 1.39 -0.19 7.29
N GLU A 47 0.68 0.93 7.43
CA GLU A 47 -0.13 1.23 8.62
C GLU A 47 -1.48 0.49 8.60
N ASP A 48 -1.92 0.08 7.41
CA ASP A 48 -3.23 -0.50 7.16
C ASP A 48 -3.27 -2.02 7.31
N ALA A 49 -2.11 -2.66 7.28
CA ALA A 49 -2.01 -4.11 7.29
C ALA A 49 -0.64 -4.59 7.79
N PRO A 50 -0.56 -5.75 8.47
CA PRO A 50 0.71 -6.39 8.75
C PRO A 50 1.39 -6.83 7.45
N ILE A 51 2.70 -7.06 7.50
CA ILE A 51 3.48 -7.56 6.35
C ILE A 51 3.00 -8.96 5.92
N ASP A 52 2.52 -9.74 6.89
CA ASP A 52 1.93 -11.07 6.64
C ASP A 52 0.58 -11.01 5.92
N ALA A 53 -0.05 -9.83 5.79
CA ALA A 53 -1.30 -9.66 5.04
C ALA A 53 -1.17 -10.08 3.56
N GLY A 54 0.03 -10.04 2.99
CA GLY A 54 0.26 -10.48 1.61
C GLY A 54 -0.13 -11.92 1.33
N TRP A 55 0.18 -12.83 2.26
CA TRP A 55 -0.19 -14.24 2.11
C TRP A 55 -1.52 -14.56 2.81
N GLN A 56 -1.86 -13.86 3.91
CA GLN A 56 -3.15 -14.03 4.60
C GLN A 56 -4.33 -13.57 3.73
N GLY A 57 -4.17 -12.45 3.03
CA GLY A 57 -5.16 -11.89 2.11
C GLY A 57 -5.10 -12.48 0.70
N LEU A 58 -4.34 -13.57 0.51
CA LEU A 58 -4.18 -14.28 -0.76
C LEU A 58 -3.65 -13.44 -1.94
N TYR A 59 -3.00 -12.29 -1.68
CA TYR A 59 -2.41 -11.44 -2.73
C TYR A 59 -1.29 -12.15 -3.51
N PHE A 60 -0.72 -13.20 -2.93
CA PHE A 60 0.40 -13.96 -3.47
C PHE A 60 0.04 -15.43 -3.77
N VAL A 61 -1.25 -15.71 -3.95
CA VAL A 61 -1.76 -17.06 -4.23
C VAL A 61 -1.84 -17.29 -5.74
N VAL A 62 -1.45 -18.48 -6.17
CA VAL A 62 -1.67 -18.96 -7.54
C VAL A 62 -2.99 -19.72 -7.61
N PRO A 63 -3.69 -19.75 -8.75
CA PRO A 63 -4.82 -20.65 -8.97
C PRO A 63 -4.47 -22.11 -8.63
N THR A 64 -5.47 -22.85 -8.12
CA THR A 64 -5.35 -24.27 -7.71
C THR A 64 -4.90 -25.20 -8.83
N THR A 65 -5.02 -24.79 -10.09
CA THR A 65 -4.44 -25.44 -11.27
C THR A 65 -3.19 -24.70 -11.73
N LEU A 66 -2.03 -25.14 -11.22
CA LEU A 66 -0.74 -24.60 -11.64
C LEU A 66 -0.35 -25.12 -13.02
N THR A 67 0.01 -24.22 -13.94
CA THR A 67 0.87 -24.57 -15.07
C THR A 67 2.26 -24.97 -14.58
N ARG A 68 3.03 -25.70 -15.39
CA ARG A 68 4.39 -26.16 -15.04
C ARG A 68 5.30 -25.01 -14.55
N TRP A 69 5.16 -23.81 -15.11
CA TRP A 69 5.92 -22.62 -14.70
C TRP A 69 5.50 -22.08 -13.34
N GLN A 70 4.21 -22.10 -13.03
CA GLN A 70 3.69 -21.68 -11.72
C GLN A 70 4.11 -22.65 -10.61
N SER A 71 4.27 -23.95 -10.90
CA SER A 71 4.81 -24.93 -9.96
C SER A 71 6.28 -24.67 -9.60
N ILE A 72 7.10 -24.20 -10.56
CA ILE A 72 8.49 -23.79 -10.31
C ILE A 72 8.54 -22.54 -9.42
N LEU A 73 7.65 -21.57 -9.66
CA LEU A 73 7.57 -20.35 -8.85
C LEU A 73 7.03 -20.65 -7.43
N ASN A 74 6.13 -21.61 -7.26
CA ASN A 74 5.71 -22.07 -5.94
C ASN A 74 6.89 -22.74 -5.17
N ALA A 75 7.66 -23.59 -5.85
CA ALA A 75 8.82 -24.28 -5.25
C ALA A 75 9.95 -23.32 -4.80
N THR A 76 9.97 -22.09 -5.32
CA THR A 76 10.95 -21.05 -4.96
C THR A 76 10.43 -20.10 -3.88
N GLY A 77 9.25 -20.36 -3.30
CA GLY A 77 8.61 -19.51 -2.29
C GLY A 77 7.96 -18.25 -2.87
N TRP A 78 8.01 -18.08 -4.18
CA TRP A 78 7.41 -16.94 -4.89
C TRP A 78 5.89 -17.00 -4.96
N TYR A 79 5.25 -18.09 -4.56
CA TYR A 79 3.81 -18.14 -4.40
C TYR A 79 3.42 -19.00 -3.21
N TYR A 80 2.22 -18.74 -2.71
CA TYR A 80 1.65 -19.48 -1.61
C TYR A 80 0.48 -20.34 -2.11
N SER A 81 0.53 -21.66 -1.88
CA SER A 81 -0.51 -22.61 -2.32
C SER A 81 -1.75 -22.66 -1.42
N GLY A 82 -1.94 -21.67 -0.55
CA GLY A 82 -3.21 -21.42 0.14
C GLY A 82 -3.60 -22.40 1.25
N THR A 83 -2.75 -23.37 1.61
CA THR A 83 -3.05 -24.36 2.66
C THR A 83 -2.02 -24.27 3.80
N GLY A 84 -2.45 -23.72 4.95
CA GLY A 84 -1.64 -23.63 6.18
C GLY A 84 -1.15 -22.22 6.55
N THR A 85 -0.07 -22.15 7.31
CA THR A 85 0.70 -20.91 7.55
C THR A 85 2.10 -21.12 6.94
N PRO A 86 2.60 -20.23 6.05
CA PRO A 86 3.93 -20.37 5.49
C PRO A 86 4.99 -20.22 6.59
N THR A 87 6.10 -20.94 6.47
CA THR A 87 7.21 -20.93 7.44
C THR A 87 8.56 -20.81 6.74
N GLY A 88 9.61 -20.50 7.52
CA GLY A 88 11.00 -20.50 7.06
C GLY A 88 11.23 -19.59 5.85
N PHE A 89 11.91 -20.12 4.84
CA PHE A 89 12.28 -19.37 3.64
C PHE A 89 11.06 -18.87 2.84
N ASN A 90 9.97 -19.64 2.78
CA ASN A 90 8.76 -19.22 2.07
C ASN A 90 8.12 -18.01 2.73
N LEU A 91 7.98 -18.03 4.07
CA LEU A 91 7.48 -16.88 4.82
C LEU A 91 8.36 -15.64 4.61
N TYR A 92 9.69 -15.82 4.64
CA TYR A 92 10.64 -14.76 4.35
C TYR A 92 10.42 -14.14 2.96
N VAL A 93 10.35 -14.95 1.89
CA VAL A 93 10.12 -14.44 0.52
C VAL A 93 8.80 -13.67 0.42
N LEU A 94 7.72 -14.18 1.03
CA LEU A 94 6.42 -13.53 1.02
C LEU A 94 6.45 -12.17 1.73
N ARG A 95 7.20 -12.04 2.83
CA ARG A 95 7.40 -10.77 3.55
C ARG A 95 8.19 -9.77 2.70
N VAL A 96 9.26 -10.20 2.04
CA VAL A 96 10.03 -9.35 1.10
C VAL A 96 9.12 -8.83 -0.02
N ARG A 97 8.28 -9.70 -0.59
CA ARG A 97 7.33 -9.31 -1.65
C ARG A 97 6.31 -8.30 -1.18
N TRP A 98 5.80 -8.42 0.05
CA TRP A 98 4.90 -7.41 0.61
C TRP A 98 5.57 -6.04 0.75
N LEU A 99 6.80 -6.02 1.25
CA LEU A 99 7.60 -4.79 1.37
C LEU A 99 7.90 -4.16 0.00
N TRP A 100 8.16 -4.97 -1.04
CA TRP A 100 8.29 -4.47 -2.42
C TRP A 100 6.97 -3.97 -3.01
N ARG A 101 5.84 -4.57 -2.61
CA ARG A 101 4.52 -4.15 -3.08
C ARG A 101 4.10 -2.82 -2.45
N ASN A 102 4.52 -2.55 -1.22
CA ASN A 102 4.18 -1.34 -0.48
C ASN A 102 5.45 -0.63 0.04
N PRO A 103 6.37 -0.22 -0.84
CA PRO A 103 7.65 0.33 -0.43
C PRO A 103 7.47 1.70 0.20
N ALA A 104 8.23 1.98 1.27
CA ALA A 104 8.27 3.28 1.95
C ALA A 104 6.90 3.81 2.40
N TYR A 105 5.94 2.92 2.68
CA TYR A 105 4.56 3.33 2.98
C TYR A 105 4.48 4.18 4.27
N GLY A 106 5.12 3.74 5.36
CA GLY A 106 5.21 4.52 6.59
C GLY A 106 5.90 5.88 6.38
N PHE A 107 6.91 5.96 5.51
CA PHE A 107 7.53 7.24 5.12
C PHE A 107 6.61 8.12 4.27
N CYS A 108 5.66 7.56 3.54
CA CYS A 108 4.65 8.39 2.88
C CYS A 108 3.59 8.89 3.86
N TYR A 109 3.38 8.15 4.95
CA TYR A 109 2.35 8.40 5.94
C TYR A 109 2.78 9.41 7.02
N TRP A 110 3.93 9.19 7.67
CA TRP A 110 4.35 9.97 8.84
C TRP A 110 4.95 11.36 8.52
N PRO A 111 5.95 11.49 7.65
CA PRO A 111 6.57 12.77 7.33
C PRO A 111 5.87 13.51 6.19
N LEU A 112 5.33 12.80 5.19
CA LEU A 112 4.71 13.40 4.00
C LEU A 112 3.17 13.42 4.04
N GLY A 113 2.56 12.60 4.90
CA GLY A 113 1.11 12.50 4.97
C GLY A 113 0.47 13.71 5.63
N ILE A 114 -0.77 13.99 5.26
CA ILE A 114 -1.58 15.09 5.82
C ILE A 114 -2.63 14.52 6.77
N ALA A 115 -3.16 15.35 7.67
CA ALA A 115 -4.36 14.99 8.42
C ALA A 115 -5.52 14.70 7.45
N TYR A 116 -6.28 13.66 7.76
CA TYR A 116 -7.51 13.32 7.07
C TYR A 116 -8.66 14.12 7.69
N ASP A 117 -9.33 14.89 6.84
CA ASP A 117 -10.60 15.51 7.13
C ASP A 117 -11.54 15.22 5.95
N PRO A 118 -12.59 14.40 6.11
CA PRO A 118 -13.50 14.07 5.02
C PRO A 118 -14.24 15.31 4.48
N THR A 119 -14.39 16.36 5.28
CA THR A 119 -15.13 17.58 4.89
C THR A 119 -14.33 18.49 3.95
N GLU A 120 -13.01 18.31 3.87
CA GLU A 120 -12.16 19.08 2.97
C GLU A 120 -12.20 18.57 1.52
N TRP A 121 -12.67 17.34 1.28
CA TRP A 121 -12.59 16.68 -0.02
C TRP A 121 -13.86 16.82 -0.84
N VAL A 122 -13.67 17.28 -2.08
CA VAL A 122 -14.68 17.31 -3.14
C VAL A 122 -14.36 16.18 -4.12
N ILE A 123 -15.34 15.31 -4.39
CA ILE A 123 -15.22 14.22 -5.35
C ILE A 123 -15.59 14.75 -6.74
N ASP A 124 -14.62 14.79 -7.64
CA ASP A 124 -14.81 15.24 -9.04
C ASP A 124 -15.35 14.11 -9.92
N THR A 125 -14.87 12.89 -9.69
CA THR A 125 -15.23 11.72 -10.47
C THR A 125 -15.08 10.49 -9.60
N LEU A 126 -16.09 9.63 -9.61
CA LEU A 126 -16.09 8.34 -8.93
C LEU A 126 -16.75 7.32 -9.86
N GLU A 127 -15.97 6.36 -10.34
CA GLU A 127 -16.45 5.25 -11.15
C GLU A 127 -16.05 3.95 -10.46
N HIS A 128 -16.98 3.00 -10.45
CA HIS A 128 -16.77 1.68 -9.88
C HIS A 128 -17.58 0.63 -10.65
N ASP A 129 -17.06 -0.60 -10.69
CA ASP A 129 -17.76 -1.78 -11.18
C ASP A 129 -18.00 -2.74 -10.01
N GLY A 130 -19.25 -2.80 -9.55
CA GLY A 130 -19.61 -3.47 -8.31
C GLY A 130 -18.83 -2.92 -7.12
N ALA A 131 -18.03 -3.78 -6.48
CA ALA A 131 -17.18 -3.43 -5.35
C ALA A 131 -15.78 -2.90 -5.74
N THR A 132 -15.50 -2.78 -7.05
CA THR A 132 -14.17 -2.40 -7.56
C THR A 132 -14.16 -0.95 -7.98
N LEU A 133 -13.34 -0.12 -7.33
CA LEU A 133 -13.08 1.24 -7.78
C LEU A 133 -12.30 1.22 -9.11
N THR A 134 -12.75 1.92 -10.13
CA THR A 134 -12.09 1.97 -11.46
C THR A 134 -11.47 3.35 -11.72
N LEU A 135 -12.13 4.43 -11.31
CA LEU A 135 -11.62 5.80 -11.42
C LEU A 135 -12.04 6.62 -10.19
N LEU A 136 -11.09 7.37 -9.64
CA LEU A 136 -11.38 8.37 -8.62
C LEU A 136 -10.53 9.61 -8.84
N LYS A 137 -11.19 10.76 -8.92
CA LYS A 137 -10.57 12.09 -8.89
C LYS A 137 -11.23 12.89 -7.77
N ALA A 138 -10.41 13.48 -6.93
CA ALA A 138 -10.87 14.32 -5.84
C ALA A 138 -9.88 15.44 -5.58
N HIS A 139 -10.37 16.55 -5.07
CA HIS A 139 -9.54 17.67 -4.66
C HIS A 139 -10.05 18.33 -3.39
N THR A 140 -9.19 19.13 -2.76
CA THR A 140 -9.55 20.01 -1.65
C THR A 140 -9.57 21.46 -2.10
N ILE A 141 -10.27 22.33 -1.36
CA ILE A 141 -10.33 23.76 -1.68
C ILE A 141 -8.95 24.44 -1.69
N ASP A 142 -8.01 23.95 -0.86
CA ASP A 142 -6.63 24.44 -0.84
C ASP A 142 -5.75 23.83 -1.95
N GLY A 143 -6.33 23.06 -2.86
CA GLY A 143 -5.69 22.53 -4.07
C GLY A 143 -4.85 21.29 -3.84
N ARG A 144 -5.19 20.48 -2.83
CA ARG A 144 -4.69 19.10 -2.75
C ARG A 144 -5.50 18.24 -3.70
N TYR A 145 -4.87 17.20 -4.23
CA TYR A 145 -5.52 16.35 -5.21
C TYR A 145 -5.21 14.88 -4.93
N PHE A 146 -6.13 14.07 -5.43
CA PHE A 146 -5.98 12.64 -5.55
C PHE A 146 -6.51 12.19 -6.90
N ALA A 147 -5.77 11.31 -7.57
CA ALA A 147 -6.19 10.64 -8.77
C ALA A 147 -5.79 9.16 -8.73
N TYR A 148 -6.74 8.29 -9.02
CA TYR A 148 -6.53 6.86 -9.22
C TYR A 148 -7.27 6.37 -10.44
N THR A 149 -6.62 5.49 -11.20
CA THR A 149 -7.21 4.74 -12.30
C THR A 149 -6.73 3.29 -12.26
N ASP A 150 -7.65 2.35 -12.46
CA ASP A 150 -7.34 0.93 -12.62
C ASP A 150 -6.67 0.64 -13.97
N ALA A 151 -7.09 1.32 -15.04
CA ALA A 151 -6.68 1.07 -16.43
C ALA A 151 -5.18 1.29 -16.66
N ALA A 152 -4.60 2.26 -15.96
CA ALA A 152 -3.15 2.49 -15.97
C ALA A 152 -2.46 1.99 -14.67
N GLY A 153 -3.23 1.43 -13.72
CA GLY A 153 -2.72 1.07 -12.40
C GLY A 153 -1.99 2.24 -11.72
N ALA A 154 -2.42 3.47 -11.96
CA ALA A 154 -1.64 4.64 -11.60
C ALA A 154 -2.32 5.40 -10.47
N LYS A 155 -1.54 5.71 -9.43
CA LYS A 155 -1.98 6.41 -8.23
C LYS A 155 -1.13 7.65 -8.02
N TYR A 156 -1.77 8.81 -7.94
CA TYR A 156 -1.13 10.10 -7.79
C TYR A 156 -1.83 10.95 -6.74
N GLY A 157 -1.05 11.62 -5.89
CA GLY A 157 -1.58 12.50 -4.86
C GLY A 157 -1.83 11.78 -3.54
N TYR A 158 -2.74 12.27 -2.71
CA TYR A 158 -2.99 11.69 -1.38
C TYR A 158 -3.94 10.49 -1.46
N LYS A 159 -3.62 9.40 -0.78
CA LYS A 159 -4.28 8.09 -0.90
C LYS A 159 -5.71 8.06 -0.33
N LEU A 160 -6.63 8.77 -0.97
CA LEU A 160 -8.02 8.93 -0.55
C LEU A 160 -8.87 7.68 -0.79
N TRP A 161 -8.55 6.86 -1.81
CA TRP A 161 -9.31 5.63 -2.10
C TRP A 161 -9.40 4.67 -0.93
N TRP A 162 -8.43 4.71 -0.02
CA TRP A 162 -8.38 3.86 1.17
C TRP A 162 -9.31 4.37 2.29
N ALA A 163 -9.76 5.62 2.20
CA ALA A 163 -10.72 6.17 3.15
C ALA A 163 -12.13 5.62 2.90
N PHE A 164 -12.49 5.24 1.68
CA PHE A 164 -13.87 4.92 1.33
C PHE A 164 -14.42 3.69 2.06
N ASP A 165 -15.68 3.79 2.50
CA ASP A 165 -16.43 2.65 3.00
C ASP A 165 -16.91 1.73 1.87
N ALA A 166 -17.59 0.64 2.24
CA ALA A 166 -18.12 -0.33 1.28
C ALA A 166 -19.18 0.24 0.30
N ASN A 167 -19.69 1.43 0.58
CA ASN A 167 -20.68 2.14 -0.23
C ASN A 167 -20.06 3.35 -0.97
N PHE A 168 -18.73 3.47 -0.99
CA PHE A 168 -18.02 4.60 -1.56
C PHE A 168 -18.39 5.96 -0.94
N ASN A 169 -18.63 6.00 0.37
CA ASN A 169 -18.66 7.25 1.15
C ASN A 169 -17.33 7.47 1.88
N LEU A 170 -16.99 8.74 2.14
CA LEU A 170 -15.88 9.10 3.03
C LEU A 170 -16.36 9.05 4.49
N PRO A 171 -15.88 8.10 5.31
CA PRO A 171 -16.26 7.97 6.71
C PRO A 171 -15.67 9.09 7.57
N ALA A 172 -16.22 9.29 8.76
CA ALA A 172 -15.70 10.29 9.71
C ALA A 172 -14.27 9.99 10.19
N THR A 173 -13.87 8.71 10.19
CA THR A 173 -12.57 8.23 10.66
C THR A 173 -12.01 7.18 9.71
N MET A 174 -10.69 7.10 9.59
CA MET A 174 -10.06 6.10 8.74
C MET A 174 -10.09 4.70 9.37
N PRO A 175 -10.24 3.64 8.56
CA PRO A 175 -10.07 2.27 9.01
C PRO A 175 -8.57 1.95 9.14
N LEU A 176 -7.92 2.47 10.19
CA LEU A 176 -6.51 2.20 10.50
C LEU A 176 -6.35 0.91 11.31
N THR A 177 -5.38 0.08 10.94
CA THR A 177 -4.95 -1.08 11.75
C THR A 177 -3.82 -0.69 12.70
N LYS A 178 -3.01 0.32 12.34
CA LYS A 178 -1.93 0.92 13.13
C LYS A 178 -1.93 2.45 12.97
N GLY A 179 -1.58 3.16 14.05
CA GLY A 179 -1.59 4.63 14.13
C GLY A 179 -2.87 5.21 14.73
N THR A 180 -2.73 6.24 15.58
CA THR A 180 -3.85 7.01 16.15
C THR A 180 -4.26 8.19 15.29
N ASP A 181 -3.41 8.54 14.33
CA ASP A 181 -3.53 9.80 13.61
C ASP A 181 -4.17 9.51 12.26
N ASN A 182 -5.44 9.88 12.08
CA ASN A 182 -6.12 9.80 10.79
C ASN A 182 -5.34 10.61 9.74
N ARG A 183 -4.45 9.97 8.98
CA ARG A 183 -3.58 10.64 7.99
C ARG A 183 -3.70 9.99 6.63
N LEU A 184 -3.63 10.83 5.59
CA LEU A 184 -3.56 10.41 4.20
C LEU A 184 -2.10 10.40 3.74
N PRO A 185 -1.52 9.24 3.38
CA PRO A 185 -0.19 9.19 2.80
C PRO A 185 -0.22 9.76 1.39
N ILE A 186 0.88 10.42 0.98
CA ILE A 186 1.05 10.78 -0.43
C ILE A 186 1.54 9.55 -1.20
N CYS A 187 0.94 9.25 -2.35
CA CYS A 187 1.32 8.13 -3.19
C CYS A 187 1.73 8.62 -4.58
N PHE A 188 2.84 8.04 -5.04
CA PHE A 188 3.26 8.07 -6.44
C PHE A 188 3.67 6.64 -6.77
N THR A 189 2.68 5.83 -7.15
CA THR A 189 2.91 4.43 -7.46
C THR A 189 2.43 4.18 -8.87
N PRO A 190 3.34 4.06 -9.85
CA PRO A 190 3.03 3.31 -11.05
C PRO A 190 2.96 1.83 -10.63
N HIS A 191 1.80 1.18 -10.78
CA HIS A 191 1.78 -0.29 -10.73
C HIS A 191 2.62 -0.79 -11.93
N LEU A 192 3.70 -1.52 -11.62
CA LEU A 192 4.48 -2.30 -12.58
C LEU A 192 3.78 -3.62 -12.89
#